data_AF-A0A6A3H6A4-F1
#
_entry.id   AF-A0A6A3H6A4-F1
#
_cell.length_a   1.000
_cell.length_b   1.000
_cell.length_c   1.000
_cell.angle_alpha   90.00
_cell.angle_beta   90.00
_cell.angle_gamma   90.00
#
_symmetry.space_group_name_H-M   'P 1'
#
loop_
_entity.id
_entity.type
_entity.pdbx_description
1 polymer ?
#
loop_
_entity_poly.entity_id
_entity_poly.type
_entity_poly.pdbx_seq_one_letter_code
_entity_poly.pdbx_strand_id
1 'polypeptide(L)'
;MVKLHCGVYGEGRVFSVKIELSDDVEALQEAIAARYKVVSNRVEVYPATLMLYLVRKKEGENDKWLKDDKNVKSFLVGGIDEKYEEMRPSWKLDKGELFGPDFKPGEQEIQVLVELPKAAAGVVSGSQDMKELIELSVSKVLNERERSSRFTRYRI
;
A
#
# COMPACT_ATOMS: atom_id res chain seq x y z
N MET A 1 -22.61 -4.19 -12.61
CA MET A 1 -21.27 -3.58 -12.73
C MET A 1 -21.24 -2.13 -12.18
N VAL A 2 -20.27 -1.82 -11.34
CA VAL A 2 -19.99 -0.49 -10.75
C VAL A 2 -18.58 -0.03 -11.10
N LYS A 3 -18.30 1.26 -10.92
CA LYS A 3 -16.97 1.85 -11.09
C LYS A 3 -16.43 2.26 -9.73
N LEU A 4 -15.40 1.56 -9.25
CA LEU A 4 -14.75 1.87 -7.98
C LEU A 4 -13.49 2.68 -8.24
N HIS A 5 -13.22 3.66 -7.37
CA HIS A 5 -11.98 4.41 -7.33
C HIS A 5 -11.06 3.85 -6.25
N CYS A 6 -9.83 3.58 -6.66
CA CYS A 6 -8.79 2.95 -5.85
C CYS A 6 -7.64 3.95 -5.67
N GLY A 7 -7.27 4.22 -4.41
CA GLY A 7 -6.10 5.01 -4.05
C GLY A 7 -4.93 4.13 -3.63
N VAL A 8 -3.77 4.29 -4.24
CA VAL A 8 -2.55 3.53 -3.94
C VAL A 8 -1.71 4.25 -2.91
N TYR A 9 -1.44 3.58 -1.79
CA TYR A 9 -0.56 4.08 -0.74
C TYR A 9 0.91 4.10 -1.15
N GLY A 10 1.66 5.06 -0.61
CA GLY A 10 3.08 5.28 -0.90
C GLY A 10 3.32 5.99 -2.24
N GLU A 11 2.49 5.75 -3.26
CA GLU A 11 2.63 6.39 -4.57
C GLU A 11 1.78 7.66 -4.76
N GLY A 12 0.68 7.81 -4.01
CA GLY A 12 -0.22 8.95 -4.19
C GLY A 12 -1.07 8.88 -5.46
N ARG A 13 -1.32 7.68 -5.99
CA ARG A 13 -1.99 7.47 -7.27
C ARG A 13 -3.44 7.06 -7.07
N VAL A 14 -4.34 7.58 -7.90
CA VAL A 14 -5.75 7.16 -7.93
C VAL A 14 -6.10 6.67 -9.33
N PHE A 15 -6.82 5.57 -9.41
CA PHE A 15 -7.39 5.07 -10.66
C PHE A 15 -8.71 4.36 -10.42
N SER A 16 -9.48 4.15 -11.48
CA SER A 16 -10.75 3.46 -11.39
C SER A 16 -10.70 2.07 -11.99
N VAL A 17 -11.44 1.14 -11.38
CA VAL A 17 -11.70 -0.22 -11.87
C VAL A 17 -13.20 -0.44 -12.05
N LYS A 18 -13.57 -1.32 -12.99
CA LYS A 18 -14.95 -1.74 -13.21
C LYS A 18 -15.09 -3.17 -12.69
N ILE A 19 -16.10 -3.42 -11.87
CA ILE A 19 -16.33 -4.73 -11.25
C ILE A 19 -17.82 -4.95 -10.95
N GLU A 20 -18.26 -6.18 -10.76
CA GLU A 20 -19.62 -6.46 -10.28
C GLU A 20 -19.64 -6.54 -8.75
N LEU A 21 -20.69 -6.04 -8.09
CA LEU A 21 -20.79 -6.12 -6.64
C LEU A 21 -20.99 -7.57 -6.15
N SER A 22 -21.52 -8.44 -7.01
CA SER A 22 -21.66 -9.87 -6.73
C SER A 22 -20.33 -10.62 -6.73
N ASP A 23 -19.26 -10.01 -7.25
CA ASP A 23 -17.92 -10.58 -7.27
C ASP A 23 -17.29 -10.53 -5.88
N ASP A 24 -16.26 -11.36 -5.69
CA ASP A 24 -15.46 -11.40 -4.47
C ASP A 24 -14.31 -10.39 -4.50
N VAL A 25 -13.75 -10.10 -3.33
CA VAL A 25 -12.57 -9.23 -3.19
C VAL A 25 -11.36 -9.77 -3.95
N GLU A 26 -11.22 -11.09 -4.11
CA GLU A 26 -10.18 -11.68 -4.96
C GLU A 26 -10.28 -11.18 -6.41
N ALA A 27 -11.48 -11.16 -6.99
CA ALA A 27 -11.69 -10.60 -8.34
C ALA A 27 -11.38 -9.09 -8.39
N LEU A 28 -11.63 -8.37 -7.29
CA LEU A 28 -11.22 -6.96 -7.17
C LEU A 28 -9.70 -6.81 -7.16
N GLN A 29 -8.97 -7.66 -6.44
CA GLN A 29 -7.51 -7.67 -6.45
C GLN A 29 -6.96 -7.92 -7.86
N GLU A 30 -7.54 -8.85 -8.62
CA GLU A 30 -7.14 -9.13 -10.00
C GLU A 30 -7.38 -7.92 -10.91
N ALA A 31 -8.56 -7.31 -10.84
CA ALA A 31 -8.90 -6.13 -11.62
C ALA A 31 -7.98 -4.94 -11.31
N ILE A 32 -7.64 -4.75 -10.03
CA ILE A 32 -6.71 -3.72 -9.58
C ILE A 32 -5.31 -4.00 -10.11
N ALA A 33 -4.78 -5.21 -9.97
CA ALA A 33 -3.44 -5.56 -10.45
C ALA A 33 -3.31 -5.37 -11.97
N ALA A 34 -4.30 -5.85 -12.73
CA ALA A 34 -4.33 -5.70 -14.18
C ALA A 34 -4.36 -4.23 -14.60
N ARG A 35 -5.18 -3.41 -13.92
CA ARG A 35 -5.25 -1.97 -14.20
C ARG A 35 -3.98 -1.25 -13.78
N TYR A 36 -3.42 -1.62 -12.63
CA TYR A 36 -2.22 -1.05 -12.05
C TYR A 36 -1.02 -1.23 -12.99
N LYS A 37 -0.83 -2.42 -13.57
CA LYS A 37 0.22 -2.70 -14.56
C LYS A 37 0.23 -1.71 -15.72
N VAL A 38 -0.95 -1.31 -16.19
CA VAL A 38 -1.09 -0.32 -17.29
C VAL A 38 -0.72 1.08 -16.83
N VAL A 39 -1.17 1.49 -15.63
CA VAL A 39 -0.92 2.87 -15.15
C VAL A 39 0.49 3.05 -14.58
N SER A 40 1.08 2.02 -13.98
CA SER A 40 2.43 2.05 -13.41
C SER A 40 3.54 1.90 -14.48
N ASN A 41 3.18 1.41 -15.68
CA ASN A 41 4.05 1.29 -16.85
C ASN A 41 5.31 0.43 -16.65
N ARG A 42 5.43 -0.37 -15.57
CA ARG A 42 6.61 -1.23 -15.29
C ARG A 42 6.49 -2.18 -14.10
N VAL A 43 5.63 -1.91 -13.12
CA VAL A 43 5.57 -2.71 -11.89
C VAL A 43 4.48 -3.76 -12.02
N GLU A 44 4.90 -5.02 -12.13
CA GLU A 44 4.02 -6.17 -11.99
C GLU A 44 3.78 -6.45 -10.51
N VAL A 45 2.51 -6.60 -10.15
CA VAL A 45 2.08 -6.91 -8.79
C VAL A 45 1.16 -8.12 -8.88
N TYR A 46 1.40 -9.10 -8.02
CA TYR A 46 0.55 -10.28 -7.96
C TYR A 46 -0.74 -9.92 -7.22
N PRO A 47 -1.94 -10.21 -7.75
CA PRO A 47 -3.22 -9.88 -7.13
C PRO A 47 -3.30 -10.27 -5.65
N ALA A 48 -2.92 -11.51 -5.33
CA ALA A 48 -2.95 -12.05 -3.96
C ALA A 48 -2.01 -11.34 -2.96
N THR A 49 -1.10 -10.50 -3.44
CA THR A 49 -0.18 -9.71 -2.59
C THR A 49 -0.70 -8.31 -2.28
N LEU A 50 -1.78 -7.89 -2.93
CA LEU A 50 -2.42 -6.60 -2.68
C LEU A 50 -3.24 -6.69 -1.39
N MET A 51 -2.96 -5.80 -0.44
CA MET A 51 -3.85 -5.62 0.70
C MET A 51 -4.84 -4.50 0.36
N LEU A 52 -6.12 -4.81 0.47
CA LEU A 52 -7.20 -3.89 0.15
C LEU A 52 -7.88 -3.46 1.44
N TYR A 53 -8.13 -2.17 1.56
CA TYR A 53 -8.78 -1.59 2.73
C TYR A 53 -9.99 -0.77 2.30
N LEU A 54 -11.08 -0.90 3.05
CA LEU A 54 -12.27 -0.13 2.83
C LEU A 54 -12.09 1.29 3.36
N VAL A 55 -12.33 2.29 2.51
CA VAL A 55 -12.11 3.71 2.84
C VAL A 55 -13.36 4.32 3.46
N ARG A 56 -13.93 3.59 4.41
CA ARG A 56 -15.14 3.96 5.10
C ARG A 56 -14.78 4.42 6.49
N LYS A 57 -14.91 5.71 6.75
CA LYS A 57 -14.78 6.26 8.11
C LYS A 57 -16.17 6.51 8.66
N LYS A 58 -16.41 6.04 9.89
CA LYS A 58 -17.57 6.45 10.67
C LYS A 58 -17.38 7.90 11.11
N GLU A 59 -18.20 8.80 10.59
CA GLU A 59 -18.27 10.19 11.01
C GLU A 59 -19.66 10.44 11.60
N GLY A 60 -19.79 10.21 12.91
CA GLY A 60 -21.09 10.21 13.59
C GLY A 60 -21.91 8.97 13.25
N GLU A 61 -23.17 9.17 12.83
CA GLU A 61 -24.09 8.08 12.45
C GLU A 61 -23.96 7.66 10.98
N ASN A 62 -23.19 8.40 10.18
CA ASN A 62 -23.03 8.15 8.76
C ASN A 62 -21.61 7.72 8.42
N ASP A 63 -21.53 6.92 7.39
CA ASP A 63 -20.28 6.50 6.81
C ASP A 63 -19.89 7.41 5.67
N LYS A 64 -18.65 7.86 5.70
CA LYS A 64 -18.13 8.81 4.72
C LYS A 64 -16.94 8.23 3.99
N TRP A 65 -17.02 8.30 2.66
CA TRP A 65 -15.93 7.96 1.77
C TRP A 65 -14.89 9.07 1.72
N LEU A 66 -13.66 8.71 1.39
CA LEU A 66 -12.60 9.69 1.17
C LEU A 66 -12.87 10.44 -0.13
N LYS A 67 -12.81 11.77 -0.11
CA LYS A 67 -12.93 12.56 -1.33
C LYS A 67 -11.59 12.58 -2.09
N ASP A 68 -11.67 12.43 -3.40
CA ASP A 68 -10.58 12.68 -4.35
C ASP A 68 -10.39 14.19 -4.53
N ASP A 69 -9.99 14.86 -3.44
CA ASP A 69 -9.71 16.29 -3.40
C ASP A 69 -8.21 16.59 -3.55
N LYS A 70 -7.84 17.87 -3.49
CA LYS A 70 -6.44 18.30 -3.63
C LYS A 70 -5.50 17.73 -2.55
N ASN A 71 -6.05 17.25 -1.44
CA ASN A 71 -5.29 16.72 -0.30
C ASN A 71 -5.13 15.19 -0.38
N VAL A 72 -5.86 14.52 -1.25
CA VAL A 72 -5.85 13.05 -1.34
C VAL A 72 -4.46 12.52 -1.69
N LYS A 73 -3.73 13.23 -2.56
CA LYS A 73 -2.38 12.83 -2.96
C LYS A 73 -1.42 12.86 -1.77
N SER A 74 -1.44 13.92 -0.97
CA SER A 74 -0.63 13.99 0.26
C SER A 74 -1.03 12.93 1.28
N PHE A 75 -2.34 12.62 1.38
CA PHE A 75 -2.83 11.56 2.25
C PHE A 75 -2.31 10.18 1.82
N LEU A 76 -2.39 9.87 0.53
CA LEU A 76 -1.97 8.59 -0.05
C LEU A 76 -0.45 8.40 -0.08
N VAL A 77 0.33 9.48 -0.17
CA VAL A 77 1.80 9.42 -0.01
C VAL A 77 2.22 9.17 1.44
N GLY A 78 1.34 9.50 2.39
CA GLY A 78 1.54 9.21 3.81
C GLY A 78 1.49 7.70 4.12
N GLY A 79 1.66 7.37 5.40
CA GLY A 79 1.46 6.01 5.90
C GLY A 79 -0.03 5.66 6.06
N ILE A 80 -0.33 4.36 6.05
CA ILE A 80 -1.64 3.84 6.42
C ILE A 80 -1.87 4.12 7.91
N ASP A 81 -2.97 4.79 8.23
CA ASP A 81 -3.50 4.83 9.60
C ASP A 81 -4.20 3.48 9.82
N GLU A 82 -3.88 2.75 10.89
CA GLU A 82 -4.35 1.37 11.20
C GLU A 82 -5.88 1.23 11.39
N LYS A 83 -6.65 2.25 11.02
CA LYS A 83 -8.08 2.41 11.32
C LYS A 83 -9.00 1.95 10.19
N TYR A 84 -8.47 1.52 9.06
CA TYR A 84 -9.28 1.05 7.93
C TYR A 84 -9.50 -0.46 8.00
N GLU A 85 -10.68 -0.89 7.60
CA GLU A 85 -11.06 -2.29 7.61
C GLU A 85 -10.44 -3.03 6.42
N GLU A 86 -9.69 -4.10 6.70
CA GLU A 86 -9.09 -4.96 5.68
C GLU A 86 -10.18 -5.78 4.98
N MET A 87 -10.19 -5.75 3.65
CA MET A 87 -11.11 -6.51 2.83
C MET A 87 -10.59 -7.93 2.65
N ARG A 88 -11.33 -8.93 3.15
CA ARG A 88 -10.96 -10.35 3.02
C ARG A 88 -11.19 -10.85 1.58
N PRO A 89 -10.23 -11.53 0.94
CA PRO A 89 -10.36 -11.98 -0.46
C PRO A 89 -11.60 -12.83 -0.75
N SER A 90 -12.04 -13.65 0.20
CA SER A 90 -13.20 -14.54 0.07
C SER A 90 -14.56 -13.87 0.30
N TRP A 91 -14.59 -12.56 0.55
CA TRP A 91 -15.85 -11.85 0.80
C TRP A 91 -16.39 -11.24 -0.49
N LYS A 92 -17.70 -11.29 -0.65
CA LYS A 92 -18.40 -10.57 -1.71
C LYS A 92 -18.40 -9.08 -1.47
N LEU A 93 -18.25 -8.30 -2.54
CA LEU A 93 -18.29 -6.84 -2.47
C LEU A 93 -19.67 -6.32 -2.03
N ASP A 94 -20.75 -7.01 -2.39
CA ASP A 94 -22.13 -6.72 -1.97
C ASP A 94 -22.43 -7.06 -0.51
N LYS A 95 -21.47 -7.65 0.23
CA LYS A 95 -21.61 -7.89 1.67
C LYS A 95 -21.85 -6.56 2.40
N GLY A 96 -22.80 -6.55 3.34
CA GLY A 96 -23.17 -5.33 4.08
C GLY A 96 -22.04 -4.70 4.91
N GLU A 97 -21.05 -5.50 5.30
CA GLU A 97 -19.82 -5.02 5.98
C GLU A 97 -18.88 -4.27 5.02
N LEU A 98 -18.98 -4.53 3.71
CA LEU A 98 -18.21 -3.83 2.68
C LEU A 98 -19.06 -2.70 2.07
N PHE A 99 -19.53 -2.89 0.84
CA PHE A 99 -20.31 -1.89 0.13
C PHE A 99 -21.81 -2.05 0.37
N GLY A 100 -22.28 -3.28 0.56
CA GLY A 100 -23.69 -3.62 0.58
C GLY A 100 -24.31 -3.73 -0.83
N PRO A 101 -25.49 -4.36 -0.94
CA PRO A 101 -26.11 -4.68 -2.23
C PRO A 101 -26.61 -3.44 -2.99
N ASP A 102 -27.00 -2.38 -2.28
CA ASP A 102 -27.53 -1.15 -2.87
C ASP A 102 -26.47 -0.06 -3.09
N PHE A 103 -25.18 -0.44 -3.02
CA PHE A 103 -24.08 0.50 -3.13
C PHE A 103 -24.07 1.23 -4.47
N LYS A 104 -23.93 2.56 -4.39
CA LYS A 104 -23.72 3.43 -5.55
C LYS A 104 -22.51 4.32 -5.27
N PRO A 105 -21.47 4.28 -6.11
CA PRO A 105 -20.31 5.15 -5.93
C PRO A 105 -20.73 6.61 -6.13
N GLY A 106 -20.33 7.48 -5.19
CA GLY A 106 -20.49 8.93 -5.32
C GLY A 106 -19.50 9.55 -6.31
N GLU A 107 -19.72 10.81 -6.67
CA GLU A 107 -18.79 11.55 -7.53
C GLU A 107 -17.52 11.91 -6.77
N GLN A 108 -16.36 11.63 -7.38
CA GLN A 108 -15.04 11.99 -6.84
C GLN A 108 -14.79 11.44 -5.43
N GLU A 109 -15.25 10.23 -5.16
CA GLU A 109 -15.00 9.51 -3.91
C GLU A 109 -14.09 8.31 -4.18
N ILE A 110 -13.18 8.03 -3.25
CA ILE A 110 -12.32 6.85 -3.22
C ILE A 110 -12.93 5.84 -2.25
N GLN A 111 -13.16 4.64 -2.75
CA GLN A 111 -13.80 3.56 -2.02
C GLN A 111 -12.81 2.54 -1.45
N VAL A 112 -11.69 2.36 -2.14
CA VAL A 112 -10.70 1.31 -1.84
C VAL A 112 -9.31 1.93 -1.71
N LEU A 113 -8.61 1.59 -0.63
CA LEU A 113 -7.18 1.85 -0.47
C LEU A 113 -6.42 0.58 -0.83
N VAL A 114 -5.38 0.74 -1.61
CA VAL A 114 -4.53 -0.34 -2.12
C VAL A 114 -3.16 -0.17 -1.52
N GLU A 115 -2.73 -1.14 -0.72
CA GLU A 115 -1.36 -1.25 -0.27
C GLU A 115 -0.60 -2.25 -1.14
N LEU A 116 0.55 -1.81 -1.65
CA LEU A 116 1.46 -2.66 -2.41
C LEU A 116 2.41 -3.37 -1.45
N PRO A 117 2.79 -4.63 -1.73
CA PRO A 117 3.80 -5.30 -0.93
C PRO A 117 5.12 -4.51 -0.99
N LYS A 118 5.85 -4.45 0.13
CA LYS A 118 7.12 -3.70 0.25
C LYS A 118 8.15 -4.04 -0.83
N ALA A 119 8.08 -5.23 -1.44
CA ALA A 119 8.92 -5.64 -2.56
C ALA A 119 8.54 -5.00 -3.91
N ALA A 120 7.28 -4.66 -4.12
CA ALA A 120 6.78 -3.98 -5.32
C ALA A 120 6.76 -2.45 -5.16
N ALA A 121 6.71 -1.95 -3.93
CA ALA A 121 6.96 -0.56 -3.58
C ALA A 121 8.46 -0.25 -3.64
N GLY A 122 9.02 -0.27 -4.85
CA GLY A 122 10.36 0.26 -5.07
C GLY A 122 10.42 1.70 -4.53
N VAL A 123 11.36 1.94 -3.61
CA VAL A 123 11.79 3.16 -2.90
C VAL A 123 11.10 3.60 -1.58
N VAL A 124 11.78 3.18 -0.49
CA VAL A 124 12.09 3.85 0.79
C VAL A 124 11.00 3.92 1.88
N SER A 125 10.77 2.78 2.56
CA SER A 125 10.71 2.78 4.03
C SER A 125 12.09 2.41 4.58
N GLY A 126 13.07 3.29 4.37
CA GLY A 126 14.47 3.04 4.70
C GLY A 126 15.10 4.21 5.42
N SER A 127 14.59 4.56 6.61
CA SER A 127 15.29 5.52 7.48
C SER A 127 15.88 4.88 8.73
N GLN A 128 15.31 3.79 9.24
CA GLN A 128 15.87 3.08 10.40
C GLN A 128 16.73 1.89 9.96
N ASP A 129 16.21 1.02 9.10
CA ASP A 129 16.94 -0.18 8.64
C ASP A 129 18.22 0.16 7.85
N MET A 130 18.19 1.25 7.06
CA MET A 130 19.38 1.68 6.30
C MET A 130 20.47 2.27 7.21
N LYS A 131 20.09 2.98 8.28
CA LYS A 131 21.06 3.50 9.25
C LYS A 131 21.75 2.37 10.00
N GLU A 132 20.98 1.36 10.41
CA GLU A 132 21.52 0.21 11.15
C GLU A 132 22.48 -0.61 10.29
N LEU A 133 22.17 -0.81 9.00
CA LEU A 133 23.07 -1.49 8.05
C LEU A 133 24.36 -0.69 7.76
N ILE A 134 24.28 0.65 7.71
CA ILE A 134 25.45 1.51 7.53
C ILE A 134 26.33 1.48 8.79
N GLU A 135 25.75 1.61 9.98
CA GLU A 135 26.46 1.56 11.28
C GLU A 135 27.18 0.20 11.47
N LEU A 136 26.51 -0.91 11.14
CA LEU A 136 27.11 -2.24 11.16
C LEU A 136 28.30 -2.35 10.20
N SER A 137 28.17 -1.80 8.99
CA SER A 137 29.22 -1.84 7.98
C SER A 137 30.44 -0.99 8.38
N VAL A 138 30.22 0.21 8.93
CA VAL A 138 31.29 1.09 9.43
C VAL A 138 32.01 0.45 10.62
N SER A 139 31.26 -0.11 11.58
CA SER A 139 31.83 -0.79 12.75
C SER A 139 32.72 -1.97 12.36
N LYS A 140 32.32 -2.75 11.35
CA LYS A 140 33.11 -3.86 10.84
C LYS A 140 34.44 -3.41 10.23
N VAL A 141 34.42 -2.36 9.40
CA VAL A 141 35.62 -1.81 8.76
C VAL A 141 36.59 -1.22 9.79
N LEU A 142 36.07 -0.54 10.82
CA LEU A 142 36.89 0.00 11.92
C LEU A 142 37.57 -1.12 12.72
N ASN A 143 36.84 -2.19 13.05
CA ASN A 143 37.39 -3.34 13.77
C ASN A 143 38.46 -4.09 12.94
N GLU A 144 38.23 -4.25 11.64
CA GLU A 144 39.22 -4.83 10.74
C GLU A 144 40.51 -3.98 10.63
N ARG A 145 40.37 -2.65 10.59
CA ARG A 145 41.52 -1.72 10.62
C ARG A 145 42.27 -1.75 11.95
N GLU A 146 41.58 -1.85 13.09
CA GLU A 146 42.23 -1.97 14.39
C GLU A 146 42.98 -3.29 14.56
N ARG A 147 42.41 -4.41 14.07
CA ARG A 147 43.08 -5.72 14.07
C ARG A 147 44.32 -5.70 13.20
N SER A 148 44.25 -5.11 12.01
CA SER A 148 45.39 -4.96 11.11
C SER A 148 46.49 -4.06 11.72
N SER A 149 46.10 -2.97 12.39
CA SER A 149 47.04 -2.06 13.06
C SER A 149 47.73 -2.70 14.27
N ARG A 150 47.02 -3.52 15.06
CA ARG A 150 47.60 -4.29 16.17
C ARG A 150 48.57 -5.38 15.69
N PHE A 151 48.28 -6.03 14.57
CA PHE A 151 49.17 -7.07 14.00
C PHE A 151 50.50 -6.49 13.50
N THR A 152 50.52 -5.21 13.12
CA THR A 152 51.72 -4.53 12.62
C THR A 152 52.62 -4.02 13.76
N ARG A 153 52.10 -3.86 14.99
CA ARG A 153 52.87 -3.37 16.16
C ARG A 153 53.65 -4.45 16.91
N TYR A 154 53.34 -5.73 16.72
CA TYR A 154 54.00 -6.85 17.42
C TYR A 154 55.10 -7.54 16.58
N ARG A 155 55.51 -6.93 15.46
CA ARG A 155 56.60 -7.42 14.61
C ARG A 155 57.82 -6.50 14.77
N ILE A 156 58.45 -6.55 15.94
CA ILE A 156 59.82 -6.10 16.20
C ILE A 156 60.53 -7.24 16.91
#